data_AF-A0A521QB98-F1
#
_entry.id   AF-A0A521QB98-F1
#
_cell.length_a   1.000
_cell.length_b   1.000
_cell.length_c   1.000
_cell.angle_alpha   90.00
_cell.angle_beta   90.00
_cell.angle_gamma   90.00
#
_symmetry.space_group_name_H-M   'P 1'
#
loop_
_entity.id
_entity.type
_entity.pdbx_description
1 polymer ?
#
loop_
_entity_poly.entity_id
_entity_poly.type
_entity_poly.pdbx_seq_one_letter_code
_entity_poly.pdbx_strand_id
1 'polypeptide(L)'
;MSETMAPVKLQDGTLIRHRMAGYEGRIEGTTEIKTCFTAGGSLLDKSNTKQTFQYRVVVKGELMRRIAPAEDLEILETATPFICPHCHFSFQTKPGLADKAGGRCECGGWICPSCLDCRDASGQSHCLKQRKRIARKLALQKKAKTA
;
A
#
# COMPACT_ATOMS: atom_id res chain seq x y z
N MET A 1 -14.40 -14.48 -23.34
CA MET A 1 -14.03 -15.10 -22.05
C MET A 1 -13.50 -13.98 -21.17
N SER A 2 -14.26 -13.56 -20.15
CA SER A 2 -13.91 -12.42 -19.31
C SER A 2 -12.84 -12.85 -18.31
N GLU A 3 -11.58 -12.52 -18.59
CA GLU A 3 -10.50 -12.58 -17.62
C GLU A 3 -10.95 -11.82 -16.38
N THR A 4 -11.24 -12.57 -15.32
CA THR A 4 -11.50 -12.00 -14.01
C THR A 4 -10.14 -11.57 -13.50
N MET A 5 -9.68 -10.39 -13.92
CA MET A 5 -8.49 -9.75 -13.36
C MET A 5 -8.78 -9.60 -11.88
N ALA A 6 -8.19 -10.48 -11.06
CA ALA A 6 -8.24 -10.34 -9.62
C ALA A 6 -7.82 -8.90 -9.30
N PRO A 7 -8.64 -8.13 -8.57
CA PRO A 7 -8.34 -6.73 -8.34
C PRO A 7 -6.96 -6.64 -7.71
N VAL A 8 -6.04 -5.96 -8.40
CA VAL A 8 -4.70 -5.71 -7.88
C VAL A 8 -4.89 -5.01 -6.54
N LYS A 9 -4.62 -5.73 -5.45
CA LYS A 9 -4.83 -5.20 -4.10
C LYS A 9 -3.76 -4.15 -3.85
N LEU A 10 -4.13 -2.90 -4.08
CA LEU A 10 -3.27 -1.75 -3.84
C LEU A 10 -2.99 -1.68 -2.34
N GLN A 11 -1.73 -1.42 -2.01
CA GLN A 11 -1.30 -1.38 -0.63
C GLN A 11 -1.54 0.02 -0.05
N ASP A 12 -1.68 0.10 1.27
CA ASP A 12 -1.77 1.38 1.94
C ASP A 12 -0.51 2.21 1.66
N GLY A 13 -0.68 3.53 1.68
CA GLY A 13 0.30 4.51 1.31
C GLY A 13 0.64 4.58 -0.18
N THR A 14 0.12 3.70 -1.05
CA THR A 14 0.35 3.77 -2.51
C THR A 14 -0.13 5.11 -3.05
N LEU A 15 0.73 5.80 -3.80
CA LEU A 15 0.36 7.04 -4.48
C LEU A 15 -0.46 6.76 -5.73
N ILE A 16 -1.64 7.37 -5.82
CA ILE A 16 -2.59 7.18 -6.91
C ILE A 16 -3.10 8.50 -7.45
N ARG A 17 -3.68 8.44 -8.65
CA ARG A 17 -4.50 9.48 -9.27
C ARG A 17 -5.86 8.90 -9.66
N HIS A 18 -6.93 9.63 -9.41
CA HIS A 18 -8.25 9.24 -9.91
C HIS A 18 -8.39 9.62 -11.39
N ARG A 19 -8.77 8.66 -12.24
CA ARG A 19 -8.78 8.82 -13.71
C ARG A 19 -9.70 9.94 -14.20
N MET A 20 -10.89 10.06 -13.63
CA MET A 20 -11.88 11.07 -14.06
C MET A 20 -11.88 12.34 -13.22
N ALA A 21 -11.95 12.22 -11.89
CA ALA A 21 -11.93 13.36 -10.98
C ALA A 21 -10.54 14.05 -10.87
N GLY A 22 -9.46 13.42 -11.32
CA GLY A 22 -8.13 14.02 -11.43
C GLY A 22 -7.37 14.26 -10.12
N TYR A 23 -7.96 13.95 -8.96
CA TYR A 23 -7.28 14.15 -7.68
C TYR A 23 -6.14 13.13 -7.46
N GLU A 24 -5.11 13.56 -6.74
CA GLU A 24 -3.98 12.73 -6.32
C GLU A 24 -3.99 12.51 -4.82
N GLY A 25 -3.66 11.30 -4.38
CA GLY A 25 -3.66 10.98 -2.97
C GLY A 25 -2.99 9.64 -2.65
N ARG A 26 -2.97 9.30 -1.36
CA ARG A 26 -2.46 8.02 -0.88
C ARG A 26 -3.59 7.18 -0.33
N ILE A 27 -3.51 5.87 -0.56
CA ILE A 27 -4.45 4.90 0.00
C ILE A 27 -4.25 4.82 1.51
N GLU A 28 -5.32 4.98 2.28
CA GLU A 28 -5.34 4.83 3.75
C GLU A 28 -5.92 3.47 4.17
N GLY A 29 -6.60 2.78 3.26
CA GLY A 29 -7.19 1.47 3.49
C GLY A 29 -8.33 1.17 2.54
N THR A 30 -9.11 0.14 2.87
CA THR A 30 -10.30 -0.27 2.13
C THR A 30 -11.56 -0.19 3.00
N THR A 31 -12.72 0.06 2.39
CA THR A 31 -14.05 -0.03 3.03
C THR A 31 -14.92 -1.06 2.33
N GLU A 32 -15.72 -1.80 3.10
CA GLU A 32 -16.61 -2.86 2.59
C GLU A 32 -17.98 -2.32 2.10
N ILE A 33 -18.62 -3.16 1.26
CA ILE A 33 -19.79 -2.96 0.38
C ILE A 33 -20.96 -2.11 0.91
N LYS A 34 -21.13 -1.95 2.23
CA LYS A 34 -22.33 -1.30 2.80
C LYS A 34 -22.31 0.24 2.79
N THR A 35 -21.20 0.87 2.38
CA THR A 35 -20.88 2.23 2.84
C THR A 35 -20.57 3.24 1.74
N CYS A 36 -21.36 3.28 0.65
CA CYS A 36 -21.28 4.29 -0.44
C CYS A 36 -20.35 3.89 -1.59
N PHE A 37 -20.84 3.03 -2.50
CA PHE A 37 -20.11 2.78 -3.75
C PHE A 37 -20.07 4.04 -4.60
N THR A 38 -18.88 4.48 -4.99
CA THR A 38 -18.70 5.41 -6.09
C THR A 38 -18.22 4.66 -7.34
N ALA A 39 -18.65 5.07 -8.52
CA ALA A 39 -18.01 4.67 -9.77
C ALA A 39 -17.91 5.91 -10.65
N GLY A 40 -16.73 6.11 -11.20
CA GLY A 40 -16.43 7.28 -11.97
C GLY A 40 -16.55 8.61 -11.22
N GLY A 41 -16.36 8.59 -9.90
CA GLY A 41 -16.55 9.78 -9.06
C GLY A 41 -17.99 10.11 -8.68
N SER A 42 -18.98 9.30 -9.09
CA SER A 42 -20.39 9.47 -8.74
C SER A 42 -20.86 8.36 -7.81
N LEU A 43 -21.71 8.70 -6.84
CA LEU A 43 -22.35 7.72 -5.97
C LEU A 43 -23.26 6.80 -6.80
N LEU A 44 -23.14 5.49 -6.62
CA LEU A 44 -24.02 4.50 -7.22
C LEU A 44 -25.20 4.21 -6.27
N ASP A 45 -26.43 4.31 -6.80
CA ASP A 45 -27.66 3.95 -6.08
C ASP A 45 -27.78 2.43 -5.79
N LYS A 46 -27.06 1.59 -6.54
CA LYS A 46 -27.04 0.12 -6.37
C LYS A 46 -25.62 -0.42 -6.48
N SER A 47 -25.22 -1.26 -5.52
CA SER A 47 -23.94 -1.96 -5.57
C SER A 47 -23.89 -2.91 -6.76
N ASN A 48 -22.97 -2.69 -7.70
CA ASN A 48 -22.72 -3.65 -8.77
C ASN A 48 -22.02 -4.87 -8.14
N THR A 49 -22.62 -6.05 -8.25
CA THR A 49 -22.33 -7.27 -7.45
C THR A 49 -20.92 -7.86 -7.60
N LYS A 50 -20.03 -7.23 -8.38
CA LYS A 50 -18.69 -7.73 -8.69
C LYS A 50 -17.58 -7.16 -7.82
N GLN A 51 -17.80 -6.06 -7.08
CA GLN A 51 -16.76 -5.45 -6.24
C GLN A 51 -17.08 -5.61 -4.76
N THR A 52 -16.10 -6.10 -4.00
CA THR A 52 -16.25 -6.41 -2.58
C THR A 52 -15.74 -5.31 -1.65
N PHE A 53 -14.99 -4.33 -2.16
CA PHE A 53 -14.43 -3.23 -1.38
C PHE A 53 -14.08 -2.03 -2.27
N GLN A 54 -13.93 -0.85 -1.66
CA GLN A 54 -13.42 0.36 -2.27
C GLN A 54 -12.24 0.94 -1.49
N TYR A 55 -11.38 1.70 -2.14
CA TYR A 55 -10.22 2.32 -1.51
C TYR A 55 -10.58 3.66 -0.89
N ARG A 56 -10.10 3.88 0.33
CA ARG A 56 -10.10 5.18 1.00
C ARG A 56 -8.82 5.91 0.63
N VAL A 57 -8.95 7.10 0.05
CA VAL A 57 -7.84 7.92 -0.41
C VAL A 57 -7.78 9.21 0.40
N VAL A 58 -6.61 9.47 0.96
CA VAL A 58 -6.28 10.75 1.60
C VAL A 58 -5.65 11.65 0.56
N VAL A 59 -6.33 12.77 0.29
CA VAL A 59 -5.88 13.83 -0.62
C VAL A 59 -5.27 14.96 0.20
N LYS A 60 -4.08 15.44 -0.20
CA LYS A 60 -3.40 16.51 0.53
C LYS A 60 -4.23 17.79 0.47
N GLY A 61 -4.59 18.33 1.63
CA GLY A 61 -5.40 19.56 1.75
C GLY A 61 -6.90 19.32 1.87
N GLU A 62 -7.38 18.08 1.76
CA GLU A 62 -8.78 17.74 2.04
C GLU A 62 -8.93 17.19 3.46
N LEU A 63 -9.99 17.61 4.16
CA LEU A 63 -10.35 17.07 5.48
C LEU A 63 -11.03 15.69 5.39
N MET A 64 -11.78 15.49 4.30
CA MET A 64 -12.56 14.29 4.04
C MET A 64 -11.79 13.31 3.16
N ARG A 65 -12.01 12.02 3.39
CA ARG A 65 -11.42 10.97 2.56
C ARG A 65 -12.27 10.81 1.31
N ARG A 66 -11.61 10.62 0.17
CA ARG A 66 -12.28 10.18 -1.04
C ARG A 66 -12.41 8.66 -1.03
N ILE A 67 -13.50 8.15 -1.59
CA ILE A 67 -13.72 6.72 -1.76
C ILE A 67 -13.80 6.47 -3.26
N ALA A 68 -13.02 5.51 -3.76
CA ALA A 68 -13.02 5.14 -5.16
C ALA A 68 -12.72 3.64 -5.32
N PRO A 69 -13.33 2.98 -6.32
CA PRO A 69 -13.03 1.60 -6.67
C PRO A 69 -11.67 1.50 -7.37
N ALA A 70 -11.12 0.28 -7.48
CA ALA A 70 -9.78 0.05 -8.03
C ALA A 70 -9.62 0.56 -9.46
N GLU A 71 -10.68 0.44 -10.27
CA GLU A 71 -10.68 0.71 -11.71
C GLU A 71 -10.59 2.20 -12.02
N ASP A 72 -11.07 3.04 -11.09
CA ASP A 72 -11.01 4.49 -11.20
C ASP A 72 -9.64 5.04 -10.80
N LEU A 73 -8.76 4.20 -10.24
CA LEU A 73 -7.45 4.60 -9.75
C LEU A 73 -6.35 4.21 -10.73
N GLU A 74 -5.41 5.14 -10.89
CA GLU A 74 -4.16 4.96 -11.61
C GLU A 74 -3.01 5.05 -10.61
N ILE A 75 -2.08 4.09 -10.65
CA ILE A 75 -0.92 4.09 -9.76
C ILE A 75 0.13 5.05 -10.32
N LEU A 76 0.41 6.12 -9.59
CA LEU A 76 1.50 7.06 -9.93
C LEU A 76 2.82 6.69 -9.26
N GLU A 77 2.81 5.73 -8.34
CA GLU A 77 3.99 5.37 -7.59
C GLU A 77 5.01 4.60 -8.43
N THR A 78 6.14 5.25 -8.71
CA THR A 78 7.26 4.70 -9.47
C THR A 78 8.44 4.32 -8.57
N ALA A 79 9.31 3.47 -9.09
CA ALA A 79 10.53 3.06 -8.39
C ALA A 79 11.41 4.29 -8.14
N THR A 80 11.60 4.62 -6.87
CA THR A 80 12.29 5.82 -6.40
C THR A 80 13.38 5.44 -5.39
N PRO A 81 14.48 6.20 -5.31
CA PRO A 81 15.48 5.97 -4.29
C PRO A 81 14.88 6.28 -2.92
N PHE A 82 14.99 5.33 -2.00
CA PHE A 82 14.61 5.49 -0.60
C PHE A 82 15.81 5.16 0.29
N ILE A 83 16.08 6.05 1.24
CA ILE A 83 17.13 5.86 2.24
C ILE A 83 16.45 5.36 3.51
N CYS A 84 16.81 4.16 3.95
CA CYS A 84 16.27 3.64 5.20
C CYS A 84 16.73 4.53 6.37
N PRO A 85 15.82 5.14 7.16
CA PRO A 85 16.22 6.03 8.25
C PRO A 85 16.79 5.27 9.47
N HIS A 86 16.80 3.94 9.46
CA HIS A 86 17.38 3.13 10.54
C HIS A 86 18.80 2.68 10.24
N CYS A 87 19.07 2.10 9.07
CA CYS A 87 20.41 1.61 8.70
C CYS A 87 21.10 2.46 7.63
N HIS A 88 20.48 3.56 7.18
CA HIS A 88 20.97 4.46 6.13
C HIS A 88 21.26 3.79 4.78
N PHE A 89 20.81 2.54 4.59
CA PHE A 89 20.94 1.84 3.33
C PHE A 89 20.02 2.46 2.28
N SER A 90 20.59 2.92 1.17
CA SER A 90 19.86 3.39 0.00
C SER A 90 19.43 2.21 -0.87
N PHE A 91 18.15 2.15 -1.23
CA PHE A 91 17.63 1.14 -2.16
C PHE A 91 16.59 1.75 -3.10
N GLN A 92 16.40 1.12 -4.26
CA GLN A 92 15.26 1.46 -5.11
C GLN A 92 14.00 0.77 -4.59
N THR A 93 12.95 1.56 -4.37
CA THR A 93 11.63 1.05 -4.02
C THR A 93 11.07 0.23 -5.17
N LYS A 94 10.26 -0.77 -4.83
CA LYS A 94 9.56 -1.63 -5.78
C LYS A 94 8.05 -1.47 -5.54
N PRO A 95 7.43 -0.42 -6.08
CA PRO A 95 5.97 -0.26 -6.05
C PRO A 95 5.32 -1.49 -6.68
N GLY A 96 4.26 -2.00 -6.06
CA GLY A 96 3.59 -3.24 -6.47
C GLY A 96 4.17 -4.52 -5.85
N LEU A 97 5.36 -4.48 -5.24
CA LEU A 97 5.85 -5.60 -4.45
C LEU A 97 5.28 -5.51 -3.02
N ALA A 98 4.28 -6.32 -2.71
CA ALA A 98 3.68 -6.36 -1.37
C ALA A 98 4.46 -7.24 -0.39
N ASP A 99 4.63 -6.75 0.84
CA ASP A 99 5.15 -7.45 2.02
C ASP A 99 6.53 -8.13 1.87
N LYS A 100 7.33 -7.69 0.89
CA LYS A 100 8.69 -8.18 0.63
C LYS A 100 9.72 -7.05 0.71
N ALA A 101 11.00 -7.43 0.81
CA ALA A 101 12.13 -6.51 0.80
C ALA A 101 12.12 -5.58 -0.42
N GLY A 102 12.28 -4.28 -0.20
CA GLY A 102 12.15 -3.22 -1.22
C GLY A 102 10.70 -2.85 -1.57
N GLY A 103 9.73 -3.62 -1.08
CA GLY A 103 8.31 -3.45 -1.32
C GLY A 103 7.56 -2.70 -0.21
N ARG A 104 6.25 -2.51 -0.41
CA ARG A 104 5.33 -1.92 0.57
C ARG A 104 4.85 -2.97 1.55
N CYS A 105 4.91 -2.64 2.84
CA CYS A 105 4.17 -3.36 3.88
C CYS A 105 2.69 -2.99 3.81
N GLU A 106 1.83 -3.87 4.33
CA GLU A 106 0.41 -3.56 4.56
C GLU A 106 0.16 -2.28 5.37
N CYS A 107 1.09 -1.86 6.25
CA CYS A 107 0.96 -0.61 6.99
C CYS A 107 1.32 0.64 6.15
N GLY A 108 1.63 0.47 4.87
CA GLY A 108 2.08 1.53 3.96
C GLY A 108 3.51 2.00 4.12
N GLY A 109 4.33 1.32 4.95
CA GLY A 109 5.77 1.56 5.04
C GLY A 109 6.58 0.81 3.99
N TRP A 110 7.75 1.35 3.62
CA TRP A 110 8.74 0.63 2.82
C TRP A 110 9.54 -0.33 3.67
N ILE A 111 9.77 -1.54 3.15
CA ILE A 111 10.53 -2.59 3.84
C ILE A 111 11.99 -2.51 3.38
N CYS A 112 12.88 -2.10 4.27
CA CYS A 112 14.31 -2.03 3.94
C CYS A 112 14.85 -3.44 3.62
N PRO A 113 15.53 -3.64 2.48
CA PRO A 113 16.10 -4.93 2.12
C PRO A 113 17.29 -5.34 3.01
N SER A 114 17.98 -4.37 3.62
CA SER A 114 19.15 -4.63 4.48
C SER A 114 18.74 -5.00 5.92
N CYS A 115 18.01 -4.11 6.60
CA CYS A 115 17.67 -4.30 8.01
C CYS A 115 16.26 -4.86 8.25
N LEU A 116 15.41 -4.95 7.23
CA LEU A 116 13.99 -5.33 7.32
C LEU A 116 13.13 -4.38 8.18
N ASP A 117 13.67 -3.21 8.51
CA ASP A 117 12.90 -2.12 9.12
C ASP A 117 11.78 -1.68 8.17
N CYS A 118 10.66 -1.28 8.75
CA CYS A 118 9.45 -0.92 8.02
C CYS A 118 9.06 0.48 8.41
N ARG A 119 9.22 1.45 7.51
CA ARG A 119 8.88 2.85 7.79
C ARG A 119 8.30 3.52 6.57
N ASP A 120 7.35 4.39 6.81
CA ASP A 120 6.84 5.34 5.82
C ASP A 120 7.80 6.52 5.66
N ALA A 121 7.55 7.37 4.65
CA ALA A 121 8.32 8.60 4.44
C ALA A 121 8.19 9.59 5.62
N SER A 122 7.14 9.45 6.43
CA SER A 122 6.90 10.20 7.68
C SER A 122 7.69 9.68 8.90
N GLY A 123 8.32 8.50 8.79
CA GLY A 123 9.20 7.94 9.82
C GLY A 123 8.49 7.41 11.09
N GLN A 124 7.16 7.28 11.12
CA GLN A 124 6.40 7.21 12.37
C GLN A 124 5.91 5.83 12.83
N SER A 125 5.79 4.79 11.99
CA SER A 125 5.12 3.55 12.44
C SER A 125 5.97 2.28 12.35
N HIS A 126 6.42 1.80 13.52
CA HIS A 126 6.82 0.41 13.70
C HIS A 126 5.59 -0.51 13.59
N CYS A 127 5.44 -1.21 12.48
CA CYS A 127 4.31 -2.13 12.32
C CYS A 127 4.54 -3.46 13.08
N LEU A 128 3.48 -4.12 13.54
CA LEU A 128 3.58 -5.42 14.22
C LEU A 128 4.28 -6.49 13.38
N LYS A 129 4.16 -6.40 12.04
CA LYS A 129 4.86 -7.30 11.11
C LYS A 129 6.37 -7.08 11.09
N GLN A 130 6.86 -5.87 11.38
CA GLN A 130 8.29 -5.59 11.47
C GLN A 130 8.95 -6.46 12.56
N ARG A 131 8.37 -6.50 13.76
CA ARG A 131 8.88 -7.33 14.87
C ARG A 131 9.01 -8.80 14.46
N LYS A 132 8.00 -9.33 13.76
CA LYS A 132 8.01 -10.71 13.24
C LYS A 132 9.12 -10.93 12.19
N ARG A 133 9.35 -9.98 11.27
CA ARG A 133 10.43 -10.07 10.26
C ARG A 133 11.81 -10.09 10.91
N ILE A 134 12.04 -9.19 11.88
CA ILE A 134 13.32 -9.12 12.61
C ILE A 134 13.56 -10.41 13.40
N ALA A 135 12.55 -10.90 14.13
CA ALA A 135 12.67 -12.15 14.87
C ALA A 135 13.03 -13.35 13.97
N ARG A 136 12.40 -13.46 12.79
CA ARG A 136 12.73 -14.49 11.79
C ARG A 136 14.17 -14.37 11.28
N LYS A 137 14.64 -13.15 10.98
CA LYS A 137 16.04 -12.90 10.57
C LYS A 137 17.03 -13.37 11.64
N LEU A 138 16.78 -13.03 12.90
CA LEU A 138 17.63 -13.46 14.02
C LEU A 138 17.62 -14.98 14.20
N ALA A 139 16.47 -15.64 14.06
CA ALA A 139 16.37 -17.09 14.13
C ALA A 139 17.17 -17.79 13.01
N LEU A 140 17.11 -17.27 11.78
CA LEU A 140 17.89 -17.80 10.65
C LEU A 140 19.40 -17.59 10.84
N GLN A 141 19.82 -16.43 11.35
CA GLN A 141 21.23 -16.15 11.64
C GLN A 141 21.78 -17.06 12.74
N LYS A 142 20.98 -17.37 13.78
CA LYS A 142 21.38 -18.34 14.80
C LYS A 142 21.61 -19.71 14.18
N LYS A 143 20.66 -20.22 13.38
CA LYS A 143 20.79 -21.51 12.70
C LYS A 143 22.04 -21.59 11.80
N ALA A 144 22.33 -20.53 11.04
CA ALA A 144 23.51 -20.48 10.17
C ALA A 144 24.85 -20.40 10.91
N LYS A 145 24.86 -20.02 12.19
CA LYS A 145 26.07 -19.99 13.04
C LYS A 145 26.30 -21.30 13.80
N THR A 146 25.29 -22.17 13.87
CA THR A 146 25.34 -23.46 14.58
C THR A 146 25.49 -24.64 13.61
N ALA A 147 25.45 -24.38 12.30
CA ALA A 147 25.76 -25.31 11.22
C ALA A 147 27.21 -25.09 10.76
#